data_AF-A0A920M902-F1
#
_entry.id   AF-A0A920M902-F1
#
_cell.length_a   1.000
_cell.length_b   1.000
_cell.length_c   1.000
_cell.angle_alpha   90.00
_cell.angle_beta   90.00
_cell.angle_gamma   90.00
#
_symmetry.space_group_name_H-M   'P 1'
#
loop_
_entity.id
_entity.type
_entity.pdbx_description
1 polymer ?
#
loop_
_entity_poly.entity_id
_entity_poly.type
_entity_poly.pdbx_seq_one_letter_code
_entity_poly.pdbx_strand_id
1 'polypeptide(L)' 'MEEFGVEIRDRLYISENCPLILPSHIKIDQVRDKDEFIGTTGRGIGPAYEDKVGRER' A
#
# COMPACT_ATOMS: atom_id res chain seq x y z
N MET A 1 0.96 -6.94 17.84
CA MET A 1 0.72 -8.42 17.86
C MET A 1 1.77 -9.10 18.71
N GLU A 2 3.07 -8.84 18.50
CA GLU A 2 4.12 -9.32 19.43
C GLU A 2 3.91 -8.78 20.85
N GLU A 3 3.53 -7.50 20.99
CA GLU A 3 3.15 -6.88 22.28
C GLU A 3 1.93 -7.53 22.95
N PHE A 4 1.12 -8.28 22.21
CA PHE A 4 -0.02 -9.03 22.73
C PHE A 4 0.32 -10.51 22.97
N GLY A 5 1.62 -10.87 22.97
CA GLY A 5 2.11 -12.24 23.21
C GLY A 5 1.97 -13.19 22.02
N VAL A 6 1.66 -12.67 20.82
CA VAL A 6 1.57 -13.48 19.60
C VAL A 6 2.95 -13.52 18.93
N GLU A 7 3.54 -14.70 18.82
CA GLU A 7 4.78 -14.94 18.06
C GLU A 7 4.48 -14.85 16.55
N ILE A 8 5.22 -14.00 15.82
CA ILE A 8 4.97 -13.67 14.41
C ILE A 8 6.11 -14.12 13.50
N ARG A 9 7.36 -14.09 13.97
CA ARG A 9 8.55 -14.17 13.12
C ARG A 9 8.63 -15.49 12.36
N ASP A 10 8.24 -16.59 13.01
CA ASP A 10 8.28 -17.92 12.41
C ASP A 10 6.98 -18.28 11.66
N ARG A 11 5.99 -17.38 11.68
CA ARG A 11 4.62 -17.61 11.18
C ARG A 11 4.21 -16.66 10.05
N LEU A 12 4.94 -15.56 9.86
CA LEU A 12 4.67 -14.58 8.81
C LEU A 12 5.48 -14.90 7.55
N TYR A 13 4.76 -15.10 6.45
CA TYR A 13 5.33 -15.32 5.12
C TYR A 13 4.88 -14.19 4.21
N ILE A 14 5.81 -13.60 3.46
CA ILE A 14 5.54 -12.53 2.51
C ILE A 14 5.81 -13.07 1.11
N SER A 15 4.84 -12.91 0.21
CA SER A 15 5.01 -13.26 -1.21
C SER A 15 5.96 -12.28 -1.89
N GLU A 16 6.94 -12.77 -2.63
CA GLU A 16 7.85 -11.94 -3.44
C GLU A 16 7.11 -11.15 -4.53
N ASN A 17 5.92 -11.60 -4.93
CA ASN A 17 5.09 -10.96 -5.95
C ASN A 17 4.16 -9.87 -5.37
N CYS A 18 4.22 -9.57 -4.06
CA CYS A 18 3.38 -8.53 -3.50
C CYS A 18 3.87 -7.14 -3.98
N PRO A 19 2.97 -6.26 -4.45
CA PRO A 19 3.35 -4.89 -4.77
C PRO A 19 3.70 -4.15 -3.48
N LEU A 20 4.75 -3.32 -3.54
CA LEU A 20 5.14 -2.48 -2.42
C LEU A 20 4.38 -1.15 -2.47
N ILE A 21 3.82 -0.76 -1.34
CA ILE A 21 3.26 0.59 -1.17
C ILE A 21 4.42 1.51 -0.77
N LEU A 22 4.82 2.39 -1.69
CA LEU A 22 5.89 3.34 -1.50
C LEU A 22 5.37 4.68 -0.94
N PRO A 23 6.22 5.51 -0.30
CA PRO A 23 5.82 6.84 0.18
C PRO A 23 5.26 7.76 -0.91
N SER A 24 5.68 7.58 -2.16
CA SER A 24 5.12 8.28 -3.32
C SER A 24 3.65 7.94 -3.55
N HIS A 25 3.26 6.66 -3.43
CA HIS A 25 1.88 6.22 -3.63
C HIS A 25 0.95 6.90 -2.63
N ILE A 26 1.36 7.01 -1.37
CA ILE A 26 0.60 7.70 -0.32
C ILE A 26 0.38 9.17 -0.68
N LYS A 27 1.44 9.87 -1.12
CA LYS A 27 1.35 11.28 -1.51
C LYS A 27 0.43 11.49 -2.71
N ILE A 28 0.52 10.63 -3.72
CA ILE A 28 -0.32 10.71 -4.92
C ILE A 28 -1.79 10.50 -4.56
N ASP A 29 -2.09 9.48 -3.74
CA ASP A 29 -3.44 9.15 -3.28
C ASP A 29 -4.07 10.34 -2.53
N GLN A 30 -3.33 10.94 -1.60
CA GLN A 30 -3.81 12.10 -0.84
C GLN A 30 -4.00 13.36 -1.67
N VAL A 31 -3.22 13.56 -2.73
CA VAL A 31 -3.41 14.70 -3.63
C VAL A 31 -4.62 14.47 -4.52
N ARG A 32 -4.69 13.31 -5.20
CA ARG A 32 -5.81 12.97 -6.09
C ARG A 32 -7.14 12.98 -5.35
N ASP A 33 -7.20 12.44 -4.14
CA ASP A 33 -8.44 12.41 -3.38
C ASP A 33 -8.94 13.81 -2.96
N LYS A 34 -8.04 14.78 -2.79
CA LYS A 34 -8.43 16.17 -2.52
C LYS A 34 -9.03 16.86 -3.74
N ASP A 35 -8.58 16.49 -4.93
CA ASP A 35 -9.05 17.08 -6.18
C ASP A 35 -10.31 16.36 -6.72
N GLU A 36 -10.33 15.03 -6.60
CA GLU A 36 -11.38 14.18 -7.20
C GLU A 36 -12.46 13.75 -6.19
N PHE A 37 -12.26 13.98 -4.89
CA PHE A 37 -13.21 13.69 -3.80
C PHE A 37 -13.78 12.27 -3.82
N ILE A 38 -12.93 11.28 -4.13
CA ILE A 38 -13.32 9.86 -4.20
C ILE A 38 -13.65 9.31 -2.80
N GLY A 39 -13.04 9.87 -1.74
CA GLY A 39 -13.15 9.40 -0.36
C GLY A 39 -12.18 8.26 -0.05
N THR A 40 -10.94 8.36 -0.56
CA THR A 40 -9.90 7.34 -0.34
C THR A 40 -9.45 7.28 1.13
N THR A 41 -8.74 6.20 1.47
CA THR A 41 -8.09 6.10 2.80
C THR A 41 -6.76 6.87 2.88
N GLY A 42 -6.26 7.42 1.76
CA GLY A 42 -5.00 8.15 1.70
C GLY A 42 -3.76 7.31 2.01
N ARG A 43 -3.84 5.99 1.77
CA ARG A 43 -2.79 5.00 2.09
C ARG A 43 -1.98 4.55 0.87
N GLY A 44 -2.27 5.07 -0.32
CA GLY A 44 -1.53 4.73 -1.53
C GLY A 44 -1.94 3.41 -2.18
N ILE A 45 -3.12 2.87 -1.85
CA ILE A 45 -3.59 1.58 -2.39
C ILE A 45 -3.82 1.68 -3.89
N GLY A 46 -4.58 2.68 -4.35
CA GLY A 46 -4.84 2.90 -5.77
C GLY A 46 -3.55 3.03 -6.58
N PRO A 47 -2.67 4.00 -6.26
CA PRO A 47 -1.42 4.18 -6.99
C PRO A 47 -0.49 2.96 -6.96
N ALA A 48 -0.43 2.19 -5.85
CA ALA A 48 0.37 0.96 -5.82
C ALA A 48 -0.15 -0.14 -6.76
N TYR A 49 -1.47 -0.26 -6.91
CA TYR A 49 -2.07 -1.20 -7.86
C TYR A 49 -2.03 -0.68 -9.30
N GLU A 50 -2.08 0.64 -9.51
CA GLU A 50 -1.83 1.27 -10.81
C GLU A 50 -0.43 0.92 -11.30
N ASP A 51 0.61 1.12 -10.49
CA ASP A 51 1.99 0.76 -10.85
C ASP A 51 2.13 -0.74 -11.15
N LYS A 52 1.51 -1.60 -10.34
CA LYS A 52 1.49 -3.06 -10.56
C LYS A 52 0.89 -3.44 -11.93
N VAL A 53 -0.21 -2.81 -12.31
CA VAL A 53 -0.93 -3.12 -13.55
C VAL A 53 -0.28 -2.44 -14.76
N GLY A 54 0.13 -1.18 -14.60
CA GLY A 54 0.78 -0.38 -15.64
C GLY A 54 2.13 -0.96 -16.05
N ARG A 55 2.86 -1.60 -15.12
CA ARG A 55 4.21 -2.13 -15.37
C ARG A 55 5.17 -1.05 -15.91
N GLU A 56 4.86 0.22 -15.68
CA GLU A 56 5.64 1.35 -16.18
C GLU A 56 6.70 1.72 -15.16
N ARG A 57 7.72 0.84 -15.05
CA ARG A 57 9.12 1.06 -14.69
C ARG A 57 9.88 -0.24 -14.90
#